data_AF-A0A1D2QDU2-F1
#
_entry.id   AF-A0A1D2QDU2-F1
#
_cell.length_a   1.000
_cell.length_b   1.000
_cell.length_c   1.000
_cell.angle_alpha   90.00
_cell.angle_beta   90.00
_cell.angle_gamma   90.00
#
_symmetry.space_group_name_H-M   'P 1'
#
loop_
_entity.id
_entity.type
_entity.pdbx_description
1 polymer ?
#
loop_
_entity_poly.entity_id
_entity_poly.type
_entity_poly.pdbx_seq_one_letter_code
_entity_poly.pdbx_strand_id
1 'polypeptide(L)'
;MTTEFVERAAPDTVIVATGSSQPTFPRGYHGLGIRAEDVPGWDDARVMTSTQVLSEAVGPSGTTYEDPGDRVLVIDDGEHHWKGVGTAKFLAEEGRTVHFAQPGGDPGGELTGPTKAKLHRDLFGMENPVELHTFATVDRIDWPTVTLQTQGKAVELSDLDGIVLAGFHRSNDGLEAALSDVVSEVRVVGDAVAPRTIKEAIHEGERAAREL
;
A
#
# COMPACT_ATOMS: atom_id res chain seq x y z
N MET A 1 17.89 -5.56 11.19
CA MET A 1 18.89 -4.89 12.04
C MET A 1 18.44 -5.05 13.49
N THR A 2 19.33 -5.44 14.40
CA THR A 2 19.00 -5.76 15.81
C THR A 2 19.66 -4.77 16.77
N THR A 3 19.12 -4.61 17.97
CA THR A 3 19.71 -3.79 19.05
C THR A 3 21.17 -4.18 19.33
N GLU A 4 21.48 -5.47 19.30
CA GLU A 4 22.83 -6.03 19.45
C GLU A 4 23.83 -5.46 18.43
N PHE A 5 23.39 -5.19 17.18
CA PHE A 5 24.25 -4.57 16.19
C PHE A 5 24.60 -3.12 16.57
N VAL A 6 23.63 -2.37 17.08
CA VAL A 6 23.82 -0.98 17.49
C VAL A 6 24.74 -0.88 18.70
N GLU A 7 24.52 -1.73 19.71
CA GLU A 7 25.39 -1.81 20.90
C GLU A 7 26.85 -2.09 20.52
N ARG A 8 27.08 -3.04 19.62
CA ARG A 8 28.43 -3.38 19.15
C ARG A 8 29.07 -2.27 18.32
N ALA A 9 28.30 -1.55 17.53
CA ALA A 9 28.79 -0.45 16.71
C ALA A 9 29.11 0.80 17.55
N ALA A 10 28.47 0.95 18.71
CA ALA A 10 28.61 2.07 19.65
C ALA A 10 28.60 3.46 18.97
N PRO A 11 27.56 3.79 18.16
CA PRO A 11 27.47 5.09 17.50
C PRO A 11 27.07 6.19 18.49
N ASP A 12 27.51 7.42 18.24
CA ASP A 12 27.09 8.60 19.01
C ASP A 12 25.61 8.94 18.77
N THR A 13 25.14 8.76 17.53
CA THR A 13 23.76 9.00 17.10
C THR A 13 23.30 7.91 16.12
N VAL A 14 22.04 7.49 16.21
CA VAL A 14 21.40 6.54 15.28
C VAL A 14 20.28 7.23 14.51
N ILE A 15 20.31 7.12 13.17
CA ILE A 15 19.18 7.49 12.30
C ILE A 15 18.39 6.22 11.96
N VAL A 16 17.11 6.19 12.34
CA VAL A 16 16.16 5.12 12.04
C VAL A 16 15.36 5.48 10.79
N ALA A 17 15.64 4.77 9.70
CA ALA A 17 14.99 4.93 8.39
C ALA A 17 14.35 3.61 7.92
N THR A 18 13.68 2.90 8.82
CA THR A 18 13.08 1.55 8.62
C THR A 18 11.84 1.52 7.74
N GLY A 19 11.42 2.67 7.23
CA GLY A 19 10.32 2.80 6.29
C GLY A 19 8.97 2.42 6.88
N SER A 20 8.13 1.81 6.05
CA SER A 20 6.76 1.42 6.37
C SER A 20 6.38 0.11 5.70
N SER A 21 5.30 -0.51 6.15
CA SER A 21 4.76 -1.74 5.54
C SER A 21 3.25 -1.67 5.36
N GLN A 22 2.73 -2.41 4.38
CA GLN A 22 1.30 -2.57 4.20
C GLN A 22 0.71 -3.33 5.41
N PRO A 23 -0.40 -2.85 6.00
CA PRO A 23 -1.13 -3.60 7.02
C PRO A 23 -1.89 -4.79 6.40
N THR A 24 -2.43 -5.67 7.26
CA THR A 24 -3.20 -6.85 6.85
C THR A 24 -4.65 -6.54 6.45
N PHE A 25 -5.13 -5.34 6.74
CA PHE A 25 -6.47 -4.84 6.43
C PHE A 25 -6.38 -3.40 5.89
N PRO A 26 -7.28 -2.96 4.98
CA PRO A 26 -7.35 -1.60 4.46
C PRO A 26 -7.34 -0.56 5.60
N ARG A 27 -6.24 0.18 5.77
CA ARG A 27 -6.10 1.15 6.85
C ARG A 27 -7.01 2.35 6.64
N GLY A 28 -7.18 2.79 5.40
CA GLY A 28 -8.03 3.93 5.06
C GLY A 28 -9.52 3.68 5.38
N TYR A 29 -9.95 2.41 5.41
CA TYR A 29 -11.31 2.04 5.81
C TYR A 29 -11.62 2.44 7.26
N HIS A 30 -10.61 2.60 8.11
CA HIS A 30 -10.84 3.05 9.48
C HIS A 30 -11.51 4.42 9.55
N GLY A 31 -11.14 5.33 8.62
CA GLY A 31 -11.72 6.66 8.48
C GLY A 31 -13.18 6.64 8.00
N LEU A 32 -13.62 5.52 7.44
CA LEU A 32 -15.01 5.27 7.00
C LEU A 32 -15.82 4.54 8.07
N GLY A 33 -15.23 4.25 9.24
CA GLY A 33 -15.89 3.50 10.30
C GLY A 33 -15.91 1.99 10.09
N ILE A 34 -15.23 1.47 9.06
CA ILE A 34 -15.15 0.04 8.76
C ILE A 34 -13.91 -0.54 9.46
N ARG A 35 -14.05 -1.71 10.06
CA ARG A 35 -13.00 -2.49 10.72
C ARG A 35 -12.95 -3.90 10.12
N ALA A 36 -11.95 -4.68 10.52
CA ALA A 36 -11.79 -6.04 10.00
C ALA A 36 -12.99 -6.93 10.36
N GLU A 37 -13.53 -6.77 11.56
CA GLU A 37 -14.74 -7.47 12.02
C GLU A 37 -16.02 -7.14 11.22
N ASP A 38 -16.04 -6.01 10.52
CA ASP A 38 -17.17 -5.60 9.68
C ASP A 38 -17.13 -6.24 8.28
N VAL A 39 -16.01 -6.87 7.90
CA VAL A 39 -15.81 -7.51 6.59
C VAL A 39 -15.62 -9.02 6.77
N PRO A 40 -16.70 -9.78 6.96
CA PRO A 40 -16.60 -11.22 7.17
C PRO A 40 -15.94 -11.92 5.97
N GLY A 41 -15.13 -12.95 6.28
CA GLY A 41 -14.39 -13.74 5.29
C GLY A 41 -13.06 -13.12 4.81
N TRP A 42 -12.65 -11.98 5.38
CA TRP A 42 -11.38 -11.32 5.01
C TRP A 42 -10.17 -12.25 5.16
N ASP A 43 -10.06 -12.91 6.32
CA ASP A 43 -8.92 -13.76 6.64
C ASP A 43 -8.86 -15.07 5.83
N ASP A 44 -9.97 -15.43 5.17
CA ASP A 44 -10.05 -16.62 4.30
C ASP A 44 -9.60 -16.32 2.86
N ALA A 45 -9.43 -15.05 2.51
CA ALA A 45 -9.10 -14.60 1.16
C ALA A 45 -7.59 -14.67 0.87
N ARG A 46 -7.23 -14.77 -0.41
CA ARG A 46 -5.84 -14.66 -0.85
C ARG A 46 -5.45 -13.19 -1.01
N VAL A 47 -4.98 -12.58 0.08
CA VAL A 47 -4.57 -11.17 0.12
C VAL A 47 -3.06 -11.02 0.03
N MET A 48 -2.60 -10.22 -0.93
CA MET A 48 -1.20 -9.81 -1.11
C MET A 48 -1.08 -8.29 -0.99
N THR A 49 0.15 -7.81 -0.87
CA THR A 49 0.48 -6.37 -0.87
C THR A 49 0.95 -5.93 -2.25
N SER A 50 0.82 -4.64 -2.57
CA SER A 50 1.39 -4.09 -3.81
C SER A 50 2.90 -4.37 -3.91
N THR A 51 3.62 -4.39 -2.79
CA THR A 51 5.06 -4.70 -2.80
C THR A 51 5.35 -6.14 -3.18
N GLN A 52 4.54 -7.11 -2.75
CA GLN A 52 4.69 -8.52 -3.16
C GLN A 52 4.44 -8.68 -4.66
N VAL A 53 3.41 -8.05 -5.23
CA VAL A 53 3.08 -8.27 -6.66
C VAL A 53 3.95 -7.45 -7.63
N LEU A 54 4.60 -6.39 -7.16
CA LEU A 54 5.50 -5.54 -7.98
C LEU A 54 6.99 -5.92 -7.84
N SER A 55 7.34 -6.84 -6.94
CA SER A 55 8.73 -7.27 -6.76
C SER A 55 9.16 -8.22 -7.88
N GLU A 56 10.41 -8.10 -8.36
CA GLU A 56 10.96 -9.00 -9.40
C GLU A 56 11.51 -10.33 -8.84
N ALA A 57 11.88 -10.38 -7.56
CA ALA A 57 12.37 -11.61 -6.89
C ALA A 57 12.27 -11.51 -5.36
N VAL A 58 13.24 -10.82 -4.74
CA VAL A 58 13.27 -10.50 -3.30
C VAL A 58 13.66 -9.03 -3.17
N GLY A 59 12.74 -8.19 -2.70
CA GLY A 59 12.98 -6.77 -2.47
C GLY A 59 13.96 -6.52 -1.31
N PRO A 60 14.46 -5.27 -1.15
CA PRO A 60 15.40 -4.89 -0.08
C PRO A 60 14.91 -5.19 1.35
N SER A 61 13.59 -5.31 1.52
CA SER A 61 12.90 -5.67 2.77
C SER A 61 12.76 -7.18 3.01
N GLY A 62 13.27 -8.03 2.11
CA GLY A 62 13.01 -9.47 2.13
C GLY A 62 11.64 -9.86 1.57
N THR A 63 10.87 -8.91 1.03
CA THR A 63 9.58 -9.18 0.40
C THR A 63 9.78 -9.98 -0.88
N THR A 64 9.14 -11.15 -0.97
CA THR A 64 9.24 -12.03 -2.14
C THR A 64 8.08 -11.79 -3.10
N TYR A 65 8.32 -11.94 -4.40
CA TYR A 65 7.26 -11.90 -5.40
C TYR A 65 6.19 -12.95 -5.12
N GLU A 66 4.93 -12.56 -5.24
CA GLU A 66 3.78 -13.48 -5.23
C GLU A 66 2.89 -13.17 -6.44
N ASP A 67 2.61 -14.17 -7.26
CA ASP A 67 1.77 -14.01 -8.46
C ASP A 67 0.29 -13.90 -8.08
N PRO A 68 -0.38 -12.76 -8.33
CA PRO A 68 -1.78 -12.60 -7.94
C PRO A 68 -2.77 -13.41 -8.79
N GLY A 69 -2.31 -14.08 -9.84
CA GLY A 69 -3.16 -14.80 -10.80
C GLY A 69 -3.69 -13.90 -11.91
N ASP A 70 -4.71 -14.38 -12.64
CA ASP A 70 -5.18 -13.76 -13.88
C ASP A 70 -6.33 -12.79 -13.65
N ARG A 71 -7.19 -13.03 -12.65
CA ARG A 71 -8.31 -12.15 -12.28
C ARG A 71 -8.12 -11.57 -10.88
N VAL A 72 -7.83 -10.28 -10.80
CA VAL A 72 -7.32 -9.65 -9.58
C VAL A 72 -8.16 -8.46 -9.15
N LEU A 73 -8.43 -8.35 -7.85
CA LEU A 73 -8.97 -7.14 -7.24
C LEU A 73 -7.85 -6.34 -6.58
N VAL A 74 -7.59 -5.13 -7.07
CA VAL A 74 -6.68 -4.17 -6.44
C VAL A 74 -7.49 -3.18 -5.59
N ILE A 75 -7.12 -3.01 -4.33
CA ILE A 75 -7.79 -2.12 -3.37
C ILE A 75 -6.86 -0.95 -3.04
N ASP A 76 -7.29 0.25 -3.42
CA ASP A 76 -6.79 1.51 -2.84
C ASP A 76 -7.76 1.91 -1.72
N ASP A 77 -7.28 1.93 -0.49
CA ASP A 77 -8.11 2.15 0.69
C ASP A 77 -8.40 3.62 0.99
N GLY A 78 -7.98 4.54 0.11
CA GLY A 78 -8.19 5.98 0.25
C GLY A 78 -6.93 6.84 0.08
N GLU A 79 -5.83 6.25 -0.39
CA GLU A 79 -4.59 6.98 -0.65
C GLU A 79 -4.69 7.84 -1.92
N HIS A 80 -5.46 7.37 -2.91
CA HIS A 80 -5.76 8.07 -4.17
C HIS A 80 -4.52 8.57 -4.93
N HIS A 81 -3.37 7.97 -4.67
CA HIS A 81 -2.08 8.28 -5.29
C HIS A 81 -1.62 7.09 -6.14
N TRP A 82 -0.36 7.12 -6.59
CA TRP A 82 0.21 6.15 -7.52
C TRP A 82 0.14 4.68 -7.11
N LYS A 83 0.15 4.35 -5.80
CA LYS A 83 0.29 2.96 -5.34
C LYS A 83 -0.86 2.10 -5.85
N GLY A 84 -2.10 2.49 -5.58
CA GLY A 84 -3.30 1.76 -6.00
C GLY A 84 -3.43 1.68 -7.51
N VAL A 85 -3.64 2.84 -8.13
CA VAL A 85 -3.92 2.91 -9.57
C VAL A 85 -2.74 2.47 -10.44
N GLY A 86 -1.51 2.69 -9.99
CA GLY A 86 -0.30 2.22 -10.66
C GLY A 86 -0.15 0.71 -10.61
N THR A 87 -0.46 0.08 -9.46
CA THR A 87 -0.49 -1.39 -9.34
C THR A 87 -1.55 -2.00 -10.27
N ALA A 88 -2.76 -1.43 -10.29
CA ALA A 88 -3.82 -1.89 -11.17
C ALA A 88 -3.45 -1.77 -12.66
N LYS A 89 -2.90 -0.62 -13.05
CA LYS A 89 -2.39 -0.37 -14.40
C LYS A 89 -1.31 -1.38 -14.79
N PHE A 90 -0.31 -1.60 -13.93
CA PHE A 90 0.77 -2.53 -14.19
C PHE A 90 0.25 -3.97 -14.43
N LEU A 91 -0.63 -4.46 -13.56
CA LEU A 91 -1.19 -5.81 -13.71
C LEU A 91 -2.02 -5.96 -15.00
N ALA A 92 -2.76 -4.92 -15.39
CA ALA A 92 -3.51 -4.92 -16.64
C ALA A 92 -2.59 -4.89 -17.88
N GLU A 93 -1.47 -4.15 -17.83
CA GLU A 93 -0.44 -4.15 -18.88
C GLU A 93 0.23 -5.52 -19.03
N GLU A 94 0.32 -6.29 -17.95
CA GLU A 94 0.76 -7.69 -17.95
C GLU A 94 -0.31 -8.68 -18.43
N GLY A 95 -1.45 -8.18 -18.93
CA GLY A 95 -2.50 -9.01 -19.54
C GLY A 95 -3.55 -9.57 -18.58
N ARG A 96 -3.53 -9.18 -17.30
CA ARG A 96 -4.50 -9.66 -16.30
C ARG A 96 -5.83 -8.94 -16.39
N THR A 97 -6.91 -9.61 -15.98
CA THR A 97 -8.23 -8.98 -15.76
C THR A 97 -8.22 -8.30 -14.40
N VAL A 98 -8.28 -6.96 -14.38
CA VAL A 98 -8.11 -6.18 -13.15
C VAL A 98 -9.38 -5.42 -12.78
N HIS A 99 -9.86 -5.64 -11.57
CA HIS A 99 -10.82 -4.77 -10.90
C HIS A 99 -10.05 -3.84 -9.95
N PHE A 100 -10.37 -2.54 -9.95
CA PHE A 100 -9.78 -1.56 -9.05
C PHE A 100 -10.84 -0.90 -8.19
N ALA A 101 -10.82 -1.14 -6.89
CA ALA A 101 -11.77 -0.59 -5.94
C ALA A 101 -11.14 0.50 -5.07
N GLN A 102 -11.89 1.59 -4.88
CA GLN A 102 -11.51 2.66 -3.97
C GLN A 102 -12.73 3.38 -3.37
N PRO A 103 -12.63 3.93 -2.16
CA PRO A 103 -13.69 4.78 -1.59
C PRO A 103 -13.89 6.10 -2.34
N GLY A 104 -12.87 6.55 -3.10
CA GLY A 104 -12.89 7.82 -3.83
C GLY A 104 -13.58 7.74 -5.19
N GLY A 105 -13.83 8.91 -5.78
CA GLY A 105 -14.43 9.04 -7.11
C GLY A 105 -13.42 9.17 -8.26
N ASP A 106 -12.16 9.49 -7.98
CA ASP A 106 -11.14 9.84 -8.97
C ASP A 106 -9.87 8.97 -8.78
N PRO A 107 -9.63 7.96 -9.63
CA PRO A 107 -8.38 7.20 -9.62
C PRO A 107 -7.17 8.10 -9.82
N GLY A 108 -6.28 8.12 -8.83
CA GLY A 108 -5.13 9.03 -8.82
C GLY A 108 -5.51 10.47 -8.49
N GLY A 109 -6.59 10.71 -7.75
CA GLY A 109 -7.10 12.05 -7.40
C GLY A 109 -6.04 13.01 -6.84
N GLU A 110 -5.10 12.49 -6.03
CA GLU A 110 -4.01 13.25 -5.39
C GLU A 110 -2.80 13.49 -6.31
N LEU A 111 -2.83 12.99 -7.55
CA LEU A 111 -1.78 13.24 -8.53
C LEU A 111 -1.90 14.65 -9.12
N THR A 112 -0.74 15.25 -9.42
CA THR A 112 -0.69 16.55 -10.11
C THR A 112 -1.33 16.47 -11.50
N GLY A 113 -1.95 17.56 -11.94
CA GLY A 113 -2.75 17.63 -13.16
C GLY A 113 -2.10 17.00 -14.41
N PRO A 114 -0.85 17.36 -14.79
CA PRO A 114 -0.18 16.78 -15.95
C PRO A 114 0.03 15.26 -15.83
N THR A 115 0.42 14.80 -14.64
CA THR A 115 0.63 13.38 -14.34
C THR A 115 -0.68 12.60 -14.42
N LYS A 116 -1.75 13.14 -13.84
CA LYS A 116 -3.09 12.55 -13.87
C LYS A 116 -3.64 12.48 -15.29
N ALA A 117 -3.47 13.52 -16.09
CA ALA A 117 -3.92 13.54 -17.48
C ALA A 117 -3.25 12.46 -18.34
N LYS A 118 -1.95 12.18 -18.10
CA LYS A 118 -1.27 11.06 -18.74
C LYS A 118 -1.82 9.73 -18.24
N LEU A 119 -1.92 9.54 -16.92
CA LEU A 119 -2.45 8.33 -16.30
C LEU A 119 -3.83 7.96 -16.88
N HIS A 120 -4.76 8.91 -16.94
CA HIS A 120 -6.10 8.69 -17.47
C HIS A 120 -6.08 8.31 -18.95
N ARG A 121 -5.22 8.95 -19.76
CA ARG A 121 -5.04 8.55 -21.17
C ARG A 121 -4.56 7.11 -21.28
N ASP A 122 -3.58 6.73 -20.46
CA ASP A 122 -3.03 5.39 -20.47
C ASP A 122 -4.09 4.37 -20.01
N LEU A 123 -4.74 4.59 -18.86
CA LEU A 123 -5.78 3.72 -18.30
C LEU A 123 -6.96 3.50 -19.25
N PHE A 124 -7.52 4.57 -19.79
CA PHE A 124 -8.72 4.49 -20.65
C PHE A 124 -8.41 4.14 -22.10
N GLY A 125 -7.12 4.10 -22.47
CA GLY A 125 -6.64 3.71 -23.79
C GLY A 125 -6.19 2.26 -23.90
N MET A 126 -6.21 1.49 -22.81
CA MET A 126 -5.80 0.07 -22.79
C MET A 126 -6.76 -0.80 -23.61
N GLU A 127 -6.21 -1.81 -24.29
CA GLU A 127 -7.01 -2.85 -24.96
C GLU A 127 -7.79 -3.70 -23.96
N ASN A 128 -7.19 -3.99 -22.80
CA ASN A 128 -7.82 -4.63 -21.66
C ASN A 128 -7.92 -3.62 -20.50
N PRO A 129 -9.02 -2.83 -20.43
CA PRO A 129 -9.14 -1.75 -19.46
C PRO A 129 -9.33 -2.28 -18.04
N VAL A 130 -8.75 -1.56 -17.08
CA VAL A 130 -9.02 -1.76 -15.64
C VAL A 130 -10.49 -1.43 -15.36
N GLU A 131 -11.22 -2.34 -14.73
CA GLU A 131 -12.60 -2.10 -14.30
C GLU A 131 -12.62 -1.30 -12.99
N LEU A 132 -13.13 -0.07 -13.06
CA LEU A 132 -13.10 0.87 -11.94
C LEU A 132 -14.36 0.76 -11.08
N HIS A 133 -14.17 0.45 -9.80
CA HIS A 133 -15.19 0.48 -8.75
C HIS A 133 -14.94 1.68 -7.85
N THR A 134 -15.53 2.82 -8.18
CA THR A 134 -15.45 4.05 -7.38
C THR A 134 -16.53 4.10 -6.31
N PHE A 135 -16.29 4.90 -5.27
CA PHE A 135 -17.16 4.93 -4.07
C PHE A 135 -17.44 3.52 -3.54
N ALA A 136 -16.40 2.67 -3.58
CA ALA A 136 -16.48 1.25 -3.31
C ALA A 136 -15.62 0.85 -2.12
N THR A 137 -16.19 0.02 -1.26
CA THR A 137 -15.49 -0.67 -0.17
C THR A 137 -15.87 -2.14 -0.18
N VAL A 138 -14.99 -3.01 0.30
CA VAL A 138 -15.34 -4.42 0.50
C VAL A 138 -16.38 -4.54 1.61
N ASP A 139 -17.48 -5.23 1.34
CA ASP A 139 -18.57 -5.51 2.28
C ASP A 139 -18.40 -6.89 2.91
N ARG A 140 -18.13 -7.91 2.08
CA ARG A 140 -17.95 -9.30 2.51
C ARG A 140 -17.13 -10.09 1.49
N ILE A 141 -16.49 -11.15 1.97
CA ILE A 141 -15.77 -12.10 1.11
C ILE A 141 -16.33 -13.51 1.34
N ASP A 142 -16.76 -14.15 0.25
CA ASP A 142 -17.03 -15.57 0.15
C ASP A 142 -16.04 -16.15 -0.87
N TRP A 143 -14.77 -16.29 -0.48
CA TRP A 143 -13.67 -16.57 -1.42
C TRP A 143 -13.98 -17.76 -2.36
N PRO A 144 -13.81 -17.62 -3.70
CA PRO A 144 -13.13 -16.55 -4.44
C PRO A 144 -14.03 -15.38 -4.89
N THR A 145 -15.17 -15.16 -4.25
CA THR A 145 -16.09 -14.06 -4.55
C THR A 145 -15.94 -12.93 -3.52
N VAL A 146 -15.86 -11.69 -4.00
CA VAL A 146 -15.85 -10.47 -3.17
C VAL A 146 -17.10 -9.66 -3.46
N THR A 147 -17.85 -9.28 -2.43
CA THR A 147 -18.94 -8.31 -2.54
C THR A 147 -18.42 -6.93 -2.20
N LEU A 148 -18.51 -6.00 -3.14
CA LEU A 148 -18.26 -4.58 -2.93
C LEU A 148 -19.58 -3.86 -2.63
N GLN A 149 -19.55 -2.95 -1.66
CA GLN A 149 -20.56 -1.91 -1.52
C GLN A 149 -20.12 -0.71 -2.36
N THR A 150 -20.80 -0.44 -3.48
CA THR A 150 -20.52 0.71 -4.35
C THR A 150 -21.77 1.57 -4.53
N GLN A 151 -21.67 2.86 -4.19
CA GLN A 151 -22.77 3.82 -4.34
C GLN A 151 -24.12 3.32 -3.75
N GLY A 152 -24.06 2.58 -2.64
CA GLY A 152 -25.23 1.99 -1.97
C GLY A 152 -25.82 0.74 -2.64
N LYS A 153 -25.07 0.09 -3.55
CA LYS A 153 -25.42 -1.17 -4.18
C LYS A 153 -24.33 -2.21 -3.97
N ALA A 154 -24.75 -3.45 -3.76
CA ALA A 154 -23.85 -4.60 -3.78
C ALA A 154 -23.44 -4.92 -5.22
N VAL A 155 -22.14 -5.09 -5.45
CA VAL A 155 -21.55 -5.60 -6.70
C VAL A 155 -20.70 -6.81 -6.35
N GLU A 156 -20.99 -7.95 -6.97
CA GLU A 156 -20.24 -9.19 -6.76
C GLU A 156 -19.16 -9.34 -7.84
N LEU A 157 -17.95 -9.65 -7.39
CA LEU A 157 -16.81 -10.01 -8.22
C LEU A 157 -16.48 -11.47 -7.96
N SER A 158 -16.81 -12.36 -8.89
CA SER A 158 -16.53 -13.80 -8.77
C SER A 158 -15.20 -14.19 -9.41
N ASP A 159 -14.77 -15.42 -9.10
CA ASP A 159 -13.64 -16.10 -9.73
C ASP A 159 -12.31 -15.32 -9.62
N LEU A 160 -12.11 -14.63 -8.50
CA LEU A 160 -10.87 -13.91 -8.22
C LEU A 160 -9.75 -14.88 -7.82
N ASP A 161 -8.57 -14.68 -8.40
CA ASP A 161 -7.35 -15.42 -8.04
C ASP A 161 -6.57 -14.74 -6.91
N GLY A 162 -6.80 -13.44 -6.70
CA GLY A 162 -6.08 -12.63 -5.73
C GLY A 162 -6.70 -11.29 -5.40
N ILE A 163 -6.45 -10.82 -4.18
CA ILE A 163 -6.70 -9.45 -3.73
C ILE A 163 -5.34 -8.78 -3.47
N VAL A 164 -5.15 -7.56 -3.96
CA VAL A 164 -3.93 -6.78 -3.74
C VAL A 164 -4.26 -5.52 -2.96
N LEU A 165 -3.72 -5.39 -1.75
CA LEU A 165 -3.76 -4.18 -0.96
C LEU A 165 -2.69 -3.20 -1.44
N ALA A 166 -3.13 -2.06 -1.96
CA ALA A 166 -2.30 -1.03 -2.55
C ALA A 166 -2.68 0.36 -2.03
N GLY A 167 -2.85 0.47 -0.71
CA GLY A 167 -3.26 1.69 -0.02
C GLY A 167 -2.28 2.12 1.08
N PHE A 168 -2.77 2.81 2.11
CA PHE A 168 -1.93 3.37 3.17
C PHE A 168 -1.09 2.32 3.90
N HIS A 169 0.18 2.64 4.12
CA HIS A 169 1.08 1.83 4.95
C HIS A 169 1.00 2.23 6.44
N ARG A 170 1.66 1.44 7.30
CA ARG A 170 1.96 1.74 8.70
C ARG A 170 3.47 1.94 8.89
N SER A 171 3.85 2.90 9.73
CA SER A 171 5.24 3.14 10.12
C SER A 171 5.89 1.91 10.74
N ASN A 172 7.16 1.66 10.40
CA ASN A 172 8.01 0.67 11.07
C ASN A 172 8.87 1.36 12.14
N ASP A 173 8.24 1.94 13.16
CA ASP A 173 8.87 2.80 14.17
C ASP A 173 9.42 2.07 15.41
N GLY A 174 9.19 0.76 15.53
CA GLY A 174 9.52 -0.01 16.75
C GLY A 174 10.98 0.03 17.20
N LEU A 175 11.93 0.36 16.31
CA LEU A 175 13.34 0.52 16.69
C LEU A 175 13.61 1.79 17.49
N GLU A 176 12.78 2.82 17.40
CA GLU A 176 12.97 4.06 18.16
C GLU A 176 12.95 3.77 19.67
N ALA A 177 11.86 3.17 20.14
CA ALA A 177 11.70 2.81 21.54
C ALA A 177 12.70 1.73 21.99
N ALA A 178 13.10 0.82 21.09
CA ALA A 178 14.07 -0.23 21.41
C ALA A 178 15.51 0.30 21.57
N LEU A 179 15.81 1.49 21.06
CA LEU A 179 17.15 2.09 21.09
C LEU A 179 17.29 3.27 22.04
N SER A 180 16.20 3.75 22.64
CA SER A 180 16.21 4.94 23.51
C SER A 180 17.09 4.81 24.74
N ASP A 181 17.28 3.58 25.25
CA ASP A 181 18.14 3.29 26.41
C ASP A 181 19.54 2.78 26.00
N VAL A 182 19.82 2.69 24.71
CA VAL A 182 21.04 2.06 24.16
C VAL A 182 22.01 3.11 23.61
N VAL A 183 21.49 4.16 22.99
CA VAL A 183 22.28 5.24 22.38
C VAL A 183 21.78 6.59 22.87
N SER A 184 22.69 7.55 22.96
CA SER A 184 22.41 8.90 23.46
C SER A 184 21.40 9.66 22.62
N GLU A 185 21.33 9.39 21.32
CA GLU A 185 20.45 10.08 20.40
C GLU A 185 19.92 9.13 19.32
N VAL A 186 18.59 9.10 19.17
CA VAL A 186 17.88 8.39 18.12
C VAL A 186 17.04 9.39 17.34
N ARG A 187 17.17 9.40 16.01
CA ARG A 187 16.35 10.23 15.11
C ARG A 187 15.62 9.33 14.12
N VAL A 188 14.29 9.38 14.12
CA VAL A 188 13.48 8.67 13.11
C VAL A 188 13.24 9.58 11.91
N VAL A 189 13.35 9.05 10.69
CA VAL A 189 13.14 9.81 9.44
C VAL A 189 12.32 9.04 8.41
N GLY A 190 11.66 9.79 7.52
CA GLY A 190 10.93 9.26 6.38
C GLY A 190 9.66 8.52 6.78
N ASP A 191 9.35 7.44 6.08
CA ASP A 191 8.11 6.69 6.30
C ASP A 191 8.04 6.00 7.67
N ALA A 192 9.20 5.84 8.35
CA ALA A 192 9.23 5.37 9.73
C ALA A 192 8.65 6.41 10.71
N VAL A 193 8.69 7.70 10.37
CA VAL A 193 7.98 8.75 11.12
C VAL A 193 6.51 8.73 10.72
N ALA A 194 6.25 8.92 9.43
CA ALA A 194 4.91 9.00 8.88
C ALA A 194 4.97 8.66 7.37
N PRO A 195 4.34 7.55 6.92
CA PRO A 195 4.32 7.16 5.52
C PRO A 195 3.70 8.24 4.66
N ARG A 196 4.47 8.77 3.71
CA ARG A 196 4.08 9.89 2.82
C ARG A 196 4.69 9.68 1.43
N THR A 197 5.00 10.77 0.72
CA THR A 197 5.66 10.69 -0.57
C THR A 197 7.17 10.62 -0.40
N ILE A 198 7.85 10.15 -1.44
CA ILE A 198 9.31 10.11 -1.49
C ILE A 198 9.96 11.48 -1.27
N LYS A 199 9.26 12.59 -1.60
CA LYS A 199 9.80 13.94 -1.40
C LYS A 199 10.00 14.26 0.07
N GLU A 200 9.05 13.90 0.91
CA GLU A 200 9.17 14.11 2.34
C GLU A 200 10.27 13.22 2.94
N ALA A 201 10.37 11.96 2.51
CA ALA A 201 11.42 11.06 2.97
C ALA A 201 12.84 11.58 2.65
N ILE A 202 13.04 12.09 1.43
CA ILE A 202 14.30 12.72 1.01
C ILE A 202 14.57 13.96 1.86
N HIS A 203 13.58 14.84 2.03
CA HIS A 203 13.74 16.08 2.79
C HIS A 203 14.12 15.81 4.26
N GLU A 204 13.49 14.82 4.89
CA GLU A 204 13.76 14.48 6.29
C GLU A 204 15.13 13.83 6.49
N GLY A 205 15.53 12.93 5.58
CA GLY A 205 16.88 12.36 5.62
C GLY A 205 17.95 13.43 5.42
N GLU A 206 17.71 14.36 4.49
CA GLU A 206 18.60 15.48 4.20
C GLU A 206 18.73 16.45 5.38
N ARG A 207 17.60 16.81 6.00
CA ARG A 207 17.57 17.65 7.19
C ARG A 207 18.30 16.99 8.36
N ALA A 208 18.00 15.72 8.62
CA ALA A 208 18.64 14.98 9.72
C ALA A 208 20.16 14.95 9.58
N ALA A 209 20.69 14.79 8.36
CA ALA A 209 22.12 14.82 8.09
C ALA A 209 22.76 16.21 8.29
N ARG A 210 22.04 17.31 8.04
CA ARG A 210 22.53 18.69 8.27
C ARG A 210 22.56 19.09 9.74
N GLU A 211 21.74 18.44 10.55
CA GLU A 211 21.57 18.73 11.98
C GLU A 211 22.48 17.84 12.86
N LEU A 212 23.33 17.00 12.27
CA LEU A 212 24.40 16.24 12.94
C LEU A 212 25.71 17.03 12.87
#